data_AF-A0A6A5GIV0-F1
#
_entry.id   AF-A0A6A5GIV0-F1
#
_cell.length_a   1.000
_cell.length_b   1.000
_cell.length_c   1.000
_cell.angle_alpha   90.00
_cell.angle_beta   90.00
_cell.angle_gamma   90.00
#
_symmetry.space_group_name_H-M   'P 1'
#
loop_
_entity.id
_entity.type
_entity.pdbx_description
1 polymer ?
#
loop_
_entity_poly.entity_id
_entity_poly.type
_entity_poly.pdbx_seq_one_letter_code
_entity_poly.pdbx_strand_id
1 'polypeptide(L)'
;MSAEEQSAVIETCVLYDILNWKTAESSYETMRQMLGNDMISFDDYQSIFVKKVQTNWDETINRINLRDFLMTNKFSMRTCILNDVINGVSIDRSYRKVLEIVGNIRISYPTFDFWYYWFYNGKRDLFYDISKHPRPTTFSQLPVDALNKILNYTELRDHICLEKVSRGLRSVISERTPLYESIEMICDDNWISVSFNDLNICYRNTSIVSTCLYEPLRGALRDIMVALRNPKLHLESLEISYHWEKDREMRWFAEQIKNEIKSLNHQLSVRKITLKVSNEAQVHAILPFLKAGILEEIDIYGIDIFWMQNFGTYNIIQMDQYNKAKLVRIMFSTGFFLFDRISDAVLCGFKFYCLTMDTLFSLRNIFSRSPTFKHCNIECVYLPLIEELAVELGLRLEPGNYLPVFYEYLIPDSTDVLIYEFWMDHIEIRRVSYMEML
;
A
#
# COMPACT_ATOMS: atom_id res chain seq x y z
N MET A 1 34.69 2.27 -44.54
CA MET A 1 35.11 2.93 -43.30
C MET A 1 36.17 3.95 -43.65
N SER A 2 36.01 5.20 -43.23
CA SER A 2 37.03 6.24 -43.41
C SER A 2 38.19 6.05 -42.41
N ALA A 3 39.34 6.68 -42.66
CA ALA A 3 40.47 6.66 -41.74
C ALA A 3 40.13 7.28 -40.37
N GLU A 4 39.28 8.30 -40.35
CA GLU A 4 38.79 8.94 -39.12
C GLU A 4 37.91 7.99 -38.29
N GLU A 5 37.03 7.23 -38.96
CA GLU A 5 36.18 6.23 -38.30
C GLU A 5 37.00 5.09 -37.69
N GLN A 6 38.02 4.60 -38.43
CA GLN A 6 38.97 3.59 -37.93
C GLN A 6 39.68 4.06 -36.67
N SER A 7 40.23 5.28 -36.73
CA SER A 7 40.94 5.88 -35.61
C SER A 7 40.04 5.99 -34.38
N ALA A 8 38.80 6.45 -34.55
CA ALA A 8 37.85 6.57 -33.45
C ALA A 8 37.50 5.22 -32.79
N VAL A 9 37.33 4.15 -33.57
CA VAL A 9 37.05 2.81 -33.02
C VAL A 9 38.26 2.28 -32.24
N ILE A 10 39.47 2.41 -32.79
CA ILE A 10 40.71 1.97 -32.13
C ILE A 10 40.91 2.74 -30.81
N GLU A 11 40.80 4.07 -30.84
CA GLU A 11 40.96 4.89 -29.63
C GLU A 11 39.90 4.58 -28.58
N THR A 12 38.64 4.36 -28.99
CA THR A 12 37.58 3.95 -28.06
C THR A 12 37.89 2.61 -27.41
N CYS A 13 38.33 1.62 -28.19
CA CYS A 13 38.66 0.29 -27.68
C CYS A 13 39.78 0.37 -26.64
N VAL A 14 40.86 1.11 -26.95
CA VAL A 14 41.99 1.31 -26.03
C VAL A 14 41.53 1.97 -24.73
N LEU A 15 40.81 3.09 -24.80
CA LEU A 15 40.35 3.80 -23.60
C LEU A 15 39.39 2.94 -22.75
N TYR A 16 38.48 2.22 -23.40
CA TYR A 16 37.54 1.33 -22.71
C TYR A 16 38.26 0.16 -22.03
N ASP A 17 39.21 -0.46 -22.70
CA ASP A 17 39.94 -1.62 -22.17
C ASP A 17 40.93 -1.23 -21.07
N ILE A 18 41.53 -0.04 -21.12
CA ILE A 18 42.32 0.52 -20.01
C ILE A 18 41.46 0.66 -18.75
N LEU A 19 40.25 1.24 -18.87
CA LEU A 19 39.33 1.40 -17.73
C LEU A 19 38.83 0.06 -17.18
N ASN A 20 38.83 -0.99 -17.99
CA ASN A 20 38.51 -2.36 -17.57
C ASN A 20 39.77 -3.16 -17.18
N TRP A 21 40.92 -2.50 -16.97
CA TRP A 21 42.17 -3.11 -16.50
C TRP A 21 42.72 -4.22 -17.40
N LYS A 22 42.48 -4.14 -18.72
CA LYS A 22 43.06 -5.09 -19.67
C LYS A 22 44.50 -4.74 -20.03
N THR A 23 45.25 -5.75 -20.45
CA THR A 23 46.58 -5.58 -21.04
C THR A 23 46.48 -5.20 -22.52
N ALA A 24 47.53 -4.60 -23.07
CA ALA A 24 47.60 -4.26 -24.50
C ALA A 24 47.37 -5.47 -25.41
N GLU A 25 47.88 -6.65 -25.04
CA GLU A 25 47.70 -7.90 -25.78
C GLU A 25 46.24 -8.36 -25.81
N SER A 26 45.58 -8.42 -24.64
CA SER A 26 44.16 -8.79 -24.54
C SER A 26 43.24 -7.79 -25.24
N SER A 27 43.58 -6.50 -25.12
CA SER A 27 42.90 -5.40 -25.82
C SER A 27 43.05 -5.54 -27.34
N TYR A 28 44.25 -5.85 -27.83
CA TYR A 28 44.52 -6.04 -29.26
C TYR A 28 43.75 -7.23 -29.83
N GLU A 29 43.73 -8.37 -29.14
CA GLU A 29 42.97 -9.54 -29.59
C GLU A 29 41.47 -9.26 -29.67
N THR A 30 40.92 -8.47 -28.74
CA THR A 30 39.53 -8.01 -28.83
C THR A 30 39.33 -7.12 -30.06
N MET A 31 40.22 -6.16 -30.30
CA MET A 31 40.14 -5.25 -31.45
C MET A 31 40.26 -5.99 -32.79
N ARG A 32 41.17 -6.97 -32.91
CA ARG A 32 41.30 -7.83 -34.10
C ARG A 32 40.00 -8.56 -34.43
N GLN A 33 39.32 -9.06 -33.40
CA GLN A 33 38.02 -9.70 -33.58
C GLN A 33 36.95 -8.71 -34.05
N MET A 34 37.01 -7.44 -33.65
CA MET A 34 36.06 -6.42 -34.11
C MET A 34 36.28 -6.00 -35.56
N LEU A 35 37.53 -5.67 -35.92
CA LEU A 35 37.86 -4.94 -37.13
C LEU A 35 38.60 -5.76 -38.19
N GLY A 36 39.07 -6.95 -37.85
CA GLY A 36 39.87 -7.81 -38.72
C GLY A 36 41.38 -7.66 -38.49
N ASN A 37 42.15 -8.60 -39.04
CA ASN A 37 43.60 -8.72 -38.81
C ASN A 37 44.45 -7.65 -39.50
N ASP A 38 43.95 -7.06 -40.60
CA ASP A 38 44.74 -6.19 -41.46
C ASP A 38 44.61 -4.70 -41.10
N MET A 39 43.96 -4.38 -39.97
CA MET A 39 43.61 -3.00 -39.62
C MET A 39 44.79 -2.20 -39.05
N ILE A 40 45.54 -2.79 -38.13
CA ILE A 40 46.69 -2.17 -37.45
C ILE A 40 47.62 -3.27 -36.93
N SER A 41 48.93 -3.07 -37.04
CA SER A 41 49.91 -4.00 -36.48
C SER A 41 49.84 -4.02 -34.96
N PHE A 42 50.29 -5.10 -34.32
CA PHE A 42 50.35 -5.15 -32.86
C PHE A 42 51.28 -4.07 -32.31
N ASP A 43 52.43 -3.83 -32.95
CA ASP A 43 53.43 -2.85 -32.49
C ASP A 43 52.87 -1.42 -32.52
N ASP A 44 52.14 -1.06 -33.57
CA ASP A 44 51.47 0.25 -33.67
C ASP A 44 50.36 0.38 -32.63
N TYR A 45 49.55 -0.67 -32.46
CA TYR A 45 48.49 -0.69 -31.46
C TYR A 45 49.03 -0.59 -30.04
N GLN A 46 50.09 -1.34 -29.72
CA GLN A 46 50.76 -1.31 -28.44
C GLN A 46 51.35 0.07 -28.17
N SER A 47 51.93 0.71 -29.18
CA SER A 47 52.42 2.09 -29.08
C SER A 47 51.32 3.08 -28.71
N ILE A 48 50.13 2.95 -29.33
CA ILE A 48 48.95 3.77 -28.97
C ILE A 48 48.49 3.48 -27.54
N PHE A 49 48.39 2.20 -27.17
CA PHE A 49 47.94 1.78 -25.84
C PHE A 49 48.86 2.31 -24.74
N VAL A 50 50.16 2.08 -24.87
CA VAL A 50 51.18 2.56 -23.91
C VAL A 50 51.16 4.08 -23.81
N LYS A 51 51.07 4.78 -24.96
CA LYS A 51 50.98 6.24 -24.96
C LYS A 51 49.75 6.74 -24.19
N LYS A 52 48.57 6.13 -24.36
CA LYS A 52 47.36 6.52 -23.64
C LYS A 52 47.45 6.24 -22.13
N VAL A 53 48.05 5.11 -21.74
CA VAL A 53 48.33 4.80 -20.33
C VAL A 53 49.26 5.84 -19.72
N GLN A 54 50.33 6.21 -20.43
CA GLN A 54 51.31 7.21 -19.99
C GLN A 54 50.78 8.66 -19.98
N THR A 55 49.84 9.03 -20.86
CA THR A 55 49.26 10.38 -20.86
C THR A 55 48.14 10.53 -19.85
N ASN A 56 47.49 9.43 -19.45
CA ASN A 56 46.28 9.45 -18.64
C ASN A 56 46.42 8.54 -17.40
N TRP A 57 47.33 8.89 -16.49
CA TRP A 57 47.49 8.19 -15.20
C TRP A 57 46.29 8.37 -14.25
N ASP A 58 45.45 9.39 -14.49
CA ASP A 58 44.23 9.64 -13.72
C ASP A 58 43.03 8.93 -14.36
N GLU A 59 42.47 7.97 -13.64
CA GLU A 59 41.26 7.24 -14.03
C GLU A 59 40.08 8.19 -14.31
N THR A 60 39.99 9.30 -13.58
CA THR A 60 38.96 10.32 -13.75
C THR A 60 39.06 10.98 -15.12
N ILE A 61 40.27 11.32 -15.55
CA ILE A 61 40.52 11.93 -16.86
C ILE A 61 40.22 10.94 -18.00
N ASN A 62 40.58 9.66 -17.82
CA ASN A 62 40.21 8.60 -18.78
C ASN A 62 38.70 8.46 -18.93
N ARG A 63 37.96 8.48 -17.82
CA ARG A 63 36.50 8.43 -17.84
C ARG A 63 35.91 9.65 -18.54
N ILE A 64 36.44 10.85 -18.32
CA ILE A 64 36.01 12.08 -19.02
C ILE A 64 36.26 11.97 -20.52
N ASN A 65 37.48 11.59 -20.93
CA ASN A 65 37.83 11.45 -22.34
C ASN A 65 36.94 10.42 -23.03
N LEU A 66 36.79 9.23 -22.44
CA LEU A 66 35.92 8.20 -22.99
C LEU A 66 34.47 8.66 -23.04
N ARG A 67 33.99 9.35 -22.00
CA ARG A 67 32.66 9.96 -21.99
C ARG A 67 32.49 10.92 -23.16
N ASP A 68 33.45 11.80 -23.43
CA ASP A 68 33.38 12.73 -24.56
C ASP A 68 33.33 12.00 -25.92
N PHE A 69 34.10 10.93 -26.10
CA PHE A 69 34.01 10.07 -27.29
C PHE A 69 32.63 9.41 -27.43
N LEU A 70 32.11 8.82 -26.36
CA LEU A 70 30.78 8.20 -26.34
C LEU A 70 29.66 9.24 -26.58
N MET A 71 29.87 10.48 -26.15
CA MET A 71 28.93 11.59 -26.31
C MET A 71 29.00 12.27 -27.69
N THR A 72 30.10 12.14 -28.43
CA THR A 72 30.29 12.79 -29.74
C THR A 72 30.16 11.81 -30.91
N ASN A 73 30.49 10.53 -30.71
CA ASN A 73 30.54 9.53 -31.76
C ASN A 73 29.64 8.31 -31.45
N LYS A 74 28.60 8.11 -32.27
CA LYS A 74 27.66 6.97 -32.14
C LYS A 74 28.34 5.61 -32.28
N PHE A 75 29.48 5.53 -32.96
CA PHE A 75 30.25 4.31 -33.15
C PHE A 75 31.00 3.92 -31.89
N SER A 76 31.48 4.89 -31.10
CA SER A 76 32.19 4.61 -29.85
C SER A 76 31.34 3.79 -28.87
N MET A 77 30.05 4.10 -28.73
CA MET A 77 29.14 3.28 -27.90
C MET A 77 29.02 1.85 -28.44
N ARG A 78 28.87 1.70 -29.76
CA ARG A 78 28.77 0.39 -30.41
C ARG A 78 30.05 -0.42 -30.23
N THR A 79 31.21 0.23 -30.28
CA THR A 79 32.52 -0.38 -30.01
C THR A 79 32.58 -0.96 -28.60
N CYS A 80 32.17 -0.20 -27.58
CA CYS A 80 32.14 -0.70 -26.21
C CYS A 80 31.20 -1.91 -26.05
N ILE A 81 30.01 -1.86 -26.66
CA ILE A 81 29.05 -2.98 -26.61
C ILE A 81 29.62 -4.22 -27.30
N LEU A 82 30.19 -4.08 -28.49
CA LEU A 82 30.82 -5.18 -29.22
C LEU A 82 32.03 -5.74 -28.44
N ASN A 83 32.77 -4.89 -27.71
CA ASN A 83 33.89 -5.29 -26.86
C ASN A 83 33.42 -6.23 -25.77
N ASP A 84 32.40 -5.82 -25.03
CA ASP A 84 31.81 -6.62 -23.97
C ASP A 84 31.24 -7.94 -24.51
N VAL A 85 30.58 -7.93 -25.67
CA VAL A 85 30.08 -9.16 -26.33
C VAL A 85 31.21 -10.12 -26.68
N ILE A 86 32.30 -9.63 -27.30
CA ILE A 86 33.47 -10.45 -27.64
C ILE A 86 34.09 -11.07 -26.38
N ASN A 87 34.08 -10.34 -25.27
CA ASN A 87 34.62 -10.78 -23.99
C ASN A 87 33.61 -11.56 -23.13
N GLY A 88 32.43 -11.91 -23.65
CA GLY A 88 31.43 -12.70 -22.93
C GLY A 88 30.81 -11.98 -21.73
N VAL A 89 30.86 -10.66 -21.68
CA VAL A 89 30.26 -9.85 -20.61
C VAL A 89 28.74 -9.83 -20.79
N SER A 90 27.98 -10.17 -19.75
CA SER A 90 26.52 -10.18 -19.80
C SER A 90 25.94 -8.79 -20.08
N ILE A 91 24.75 -8.74 -20.71
CA ILE A 91 24.06 -7.48 -21.06
C ILE A 91 23.88 -6.55 -19.86
N ASP A 92 23.47 -7.07 -18.70
CA ASP A 92 23.26 -6.26 -17.49
C ASP A 92 24.55 -5.65 -16.94
N ARG A 93 25.67 -6.37 -17.06
CA ARG A 93 26.97 -5.86 -16.64
C ARG A 93 27.49 -4.84 -17.65
N SER A 94 27.35 -5.13 -18.93
CA SER A 94 27.74 -4.23 -20.02
C SER A 94 26.99 -2.89 -19.94
N TYR A 95 25.66 -2.95 -19.76
CA TYR A 95 24.83 -1.75 -19.65
C TYR A 95 25.22 -0.88 -18.45
N ARG A 96 25.46 -1.50 -17.28
CA ARG A 96 25.91 -0.78 -16.07
C ARG A 96 27.27 -0.11 -16.27
N LYS A 97 28.26 -0.80 -16.83
CA LYS A 97 29.58 -0.21 -17.12
C LYS A 97 29.46 1.02 -18.01
N VAL A 98 28.66 0.94 -19.07
CA VAL A 98 28.45 2.08 -19.99
C VAL A 98 27.78 3.24 -19.25
N LEU A 99 26.75 2.98 -18.43
CA LEU A 99 26.08 4.00 -17.63
C LEU A 99 27.02 4.68 -16.61
N GLU A 100 27.94 3.93 -16.01
CA GLU A 100 28.95 4.48 -15.08
C GLU A 100 29.88 5.50 -15.78
N ILE A 101 30.09 5.37 -17.08
CA ILE A 101 30.96 6.25 -17.88
C ILE A 101 30.19 7.49 -18.38
N VAL A 102 29.01 7.29 -19.00
CA VAL A 102 28.28 8.40 -19.64
C VAL A 102 27.30 9.12 -18.70
N GLY A 103 26.98 8.53 -17.55
CA GLY A 103 25.89 8.96 -16.69
C GLY A 103 24.52 8.59 -17.26
N ASN A 104 23.45 9.13 -16.67
CA ASN A 104 22.08 8.67 -16.91
C ASN A 104 21.46 9.06 -18.27
N ILE A 105 22.25 9.39 -19.31
CA ILE A 105 21.74 9.86 -20.61
C ILE A 105 22.65 9.49 -21.79
N ARG A 106 22.11 8.71 -22.75
CA ARG A 106 21.89 9.06 -24.18
C ARG A 106 21.39 7.85 -24.99
N ILE A 107 21.81 6.64 -24.61
CA ILE A 107 21.33 5.40 -25.23
C ILE A 107 20.16 4.83 -24.44
N SER A 108 19.00 4.72 -25.08
CA SER A 108 17.86 4.02 -24.47
C SER A 108 18.22 2.55 -24.29
N TYR A 109 17.74 1.91 -23.22
CA TYR A 109 17.95 0.47 -23.04
C TYR A 109 17.51 -0.34 -24.27
N PRO A 110 16.37 -0.06 -24.95
CA PRO A 110 16.02 -0.74 -26.20
C PRO A 110 17.06 -0.59 -27.33
N THR A 111 17.71 0.57 -27.45
CA THR A 111 18.79 0.77 -28.43
C THR A 111 20.04 -0.01 -28.04
N PHE A 112 20.35 -0.05 -26.75
CA PHE A 112 21.47 -0.82 -26.22
C PHE A 112 21.26 -2.33 -26.43
N ASP A 113 20.09 -2.83 -26.03
CA ASP A 113 19.63 -4.21 -26.16
C ASP A 113 19.73 -4.70 -27.61
N PHE A 114 19.23 -3.88 -28.56
CA PHE A 114 19.38 -4.16 -29.99
C PHE A 114 20.84 -4.37 -30.39
N TRP A 115 21.74 -3.43 -30.07
CA TRP A 115 23.15 -3.54 -30.48
C TRP A 115 23.85 -4.71 -29.82
N TYR A 116 23.57 -4.96 -28.54
CA TYR A 116 24.14 -6.09 -27.81
C TYR A 116 23.77 -7.40 -28.49
N TYR A 117 22.48 -7.65 -28.74
CA TYR A 117 22.05 -8.89 -29.40
C TYR A 117 22.40 -8.96 -30.89
N TRP A 118 22.48 -7.82 -31.58
CA TRP A 118 23.00 -7.75 -32.95
C TRP A 118 24.42 -8.29 -33.03
N PHE A 119 25.31 -7.81 -32.15
CA PHE A 119 26.69 -8.27 -32.07
C PHE A 119 26.80 -9.70 -31.55
N TYR A 120 26.00 -10.06 -30.54
CA TYR A 120 25.98 -11.41 -29.96
C TYR A 120 25.65 -12.46 -31.02
N ASN A 121 24.75 -12.15 -31.95
CA ASN A 121 24.39 -13.01 -33.08
C ASN A 121 25.38 -12.95 -34.25
N GLY A 122 26.58 -12.40 -34.04
CA GLY A 122 27.68 -12.38 -35.01
C GLY A 122 27.60 -11.29 -36.07
N LYS A 123 26.62 -10.37 -36.01
CA LYS A 123 26.52 -9.25 -36.95
C LYS A 123 27.41 -8.11 -36.50
N ARG A 124 28.69 -8.10 -36.89
CA ARG A 124 29.72 -7.17 -36.40
C ARG A 124 29.80 -5.80 -37.11
N ASP A 125 28.82 -5.45 -37.95
CA ASP A 125 28.80 -4.16 -38.63
C ASP A 125 28.48 -3.00 -37.66
N LEU A 126 29.53 -2.31 -37.21
CA LEU A 126 29.44 -1.11 -36.36
C LEU A 126 28.73 0.06 -37.06
N PHE A 127 28.71 0.10 -38.39
CA PHE A 127 28.19 1.20 -39.20
C PHE A 127 26.75 1.01 -39.64
N TYR A 128 26.16 -0.13 -39.28
CA TYR A 128 24.80 -0.46 -39.65
C TYR A 128 23.82 0.65 -39.26
N ASP A 129 22.91 0.96 -40.19
CA ASP A 129 21.88 1.97 -40.00
C ASP A 129 20.63 1.32 -39.39
N ILE A 130 20.53 1.41 -38.06
CA ILE A 130 19.40 0.88 -37.27
C ILE A 130 18.05 1.42 -37.71
N SER A 131 17.98 2.58 -38.39
CA SER A 131 16.70 3.12 -38.88
C SER A 131 16.04 2.23 -39.95
N LYS A 132 16.81 1.35 -40.57
CA LYS A 132 16.33 0.35 -41.53
C LYS A 132 15.65 -0.84 -40.85
N HIS A 133 15.86 -1.03 -39.54
CA HIS A 133 15.15 -2.03 -38.78
C HIS A 133 13.83 -1.47 -38.23
N PRO A 134 12.76 -2.29 -38.21
CA PRO A 134 11.55 -1.93 -37.47
C PRO A 134 11.91 -1.57 -36.04
N ARG A 135 11.35 -0.48 -35.52
CA ARG A 135 11.56 -0.13 -34.11
C ARG A 135 11.11 -1.30 -33.23
N PRO A 136 11.91 -1.73 -32.25
CA PRO A 136 11.50 -2.78 -31.34
C PRO A 136 10.18 -2.42 -30.67
N THR A 137 9.24 -3.37 -30.64
CA THR A 137 8.00 -3.19 -29.89
C THR A 137 8.34 -3.02 -28.43
N THR A 138 7.98 -1.88 -27.84
CA THR A 138 8.18 -1.66 -26.41
C THR A 138 7.08 -2.34 -25.63
N PHE A 139 7.33 -2.67 -24.36
CA PHE A 139 6.30 -3.25 -23.49
C PHE A 139 5.03 -2.39 -23.43
N SER A 140 5.18 -1.05 -23.49
CA SER A 140 4.06 -0.09 -23.54
C SER A 140 3.21 -0.14 -24.82
N GLN A 141 3.69 -0.81 -25.88
CA GLN A 141 2.99 -0.99 -27.15
C GLN A 141 2.28 -2.36 -27.23
N LEU A 142 2.41 -3.21 -26.19
CA LEU A 142 1.67 -4.46 -26.14
C LEU A 142 0.16 -4.17 -26.14
N PRO A 143 -0.64 -4.87 -26.95
CA PRO A 143 -2.08 -4.73 -26.93
C PRO A 143 -2.63 -5.17 -25.56
N VAL A 144 -3.77 -4.61 -25.17
CA VAL A 144 -4.43 -4.92 -23.89
C VAL A 144 -4.66 -6.43 -23.70
N ASP A 145 -4.97 -7.16 -24.78
CA ASP A 145 -5.13 -8.62 -24.73
C ASP A 145 -3.85 -9.37 -24.35
N ALA A 146 -2.68 -8.90 -24.80
CA ALA A 146 -1.40 -9.49 -24.43
C ALA A 146 -1.06 -9.18 -22.97
N LEU A 147 -1.28 -7.94 -22.53
CA LEU A 147 -1.13 -7.55 -21.12
C LEU A 147 -2.05 -8.37 -20.23
N ASN A 148 -3.29 -8.61 -20.67
CA ASN A 148 -4.25 -9.43 -19.95
C ASN A 148 -3.79 -10.88 -19.81
N LYS A 149 -3.19 -11.46 -20.85
CA LYS A 149 -2.59 -12.80 -20.76
C LYS A 149 -1.45 -12.84 -19.74
N ILE A 150 -0.57 -11.84 -19.73
CA ILE A 150 0.52 -11.74 -18.75
C ILE A 150 -0.05 -11.66 -17.34
N LEU A 151 -1.03 -10.79 -17.10
CA LEU A 151 -1.64 -10.58 -15.79
C LEU A 151 -2.40 -11.81 -15.23
N ASN A 152 -2.69 -12.81 -16.07
CA ASN A 152 -3.29 -14.08 -15.63
C ASN A 152 -2.26 -15.03 -14.99
N TYR A 153 -0.96 -14.78 -15.17
CA TYR A 153 0.14 -15.55 -14.58
C TYR A 153 0.81 -14.83 -13.41
N THR A 154 0.22 -13.73 -12.95
CA THR A 154 0.77 -12.87 -11.89
C THR A 154 -0.11 -12.90 -10.66
N GLU A 155 0.50 -12.78 -9.48
CA GLU A 155 -0.20 -12.81 -8.19
C GLU A 155 -0.49 -11.39 -7.66
N LEU A 156 -1.15 -11.30 -6.51
CA LEU A 156 -1.47 -10.03 -5.84
C LEU A 156 -0.26 -9.11 -5.72
N ARG A 157 0.89 -9.65 -5.29
CA ARG A 157 2.12 -8.86 -5.13
C ARG A 157 2.59 -8.25 -6.44
N ASP A 158 2.52 -9.03 -7.51
CA ASP A 158 2.93 -8.57 -8.84
C ASP A 158 1.99 -7.47 -9.33
N HIS A 159 0.68 -7.60 -9.12
CA HIS A 159 -0.30 -6.56 -9.50
C HIS A 159 0.04 -5.23 -8.85
N ILE A 160 0.24 -5.21 -7.53
CA ILE A 160 0.60 -3.98 -6.79
C ILE A 160 1.92 -3.38 -7.32
N CYS A 161 2.91 -4.22 -7.63
CA CYS A 161 4.16 -3.75 -8.22
C CYS A 161 3.94 -3.17 -9.63
N LEU A 162 3.20 -3.86 -10.49
CA LEU A 162 2.95 -3.47 -11.88
C LEU A 162 2.15 -2.16 -11.98
N GLU A 163 1.21 -1.91 -11.07
CA GLU A 163 0.50 -0.63 -10.96
C GLU A 163 1.41 0.57 -10.69
N LYS A 164 2.59 0.33 -10.08
CA LYS A 164 3.60 1.36 -9.81
C LYS A 164 4.55 1.59 -10.98
N VAL A 165 4.66 0.64 -11.92
CA VAL A 165 5.57 0.72 -13.06
C VAL A 165 5.07 1.70 -14.12
N SER A 166 3.80 1.64 -14.52
CA SER A 166 3.27 2.55 -15.55
C SER A 166 1.77 2.83 -15.41
N ARG A 167 1.33 3.99 -15.91
CA ARG A 167 -0.10 4.36 -15.95
C ARG A 167 -0.93 3.42 -16.81
N GLY A 168 -0.35 2.88 -17.90
CA GLY A 168 -1.03 1.93 -18.77
C GLY A 168 -1.32 0.61 -18.07
N LEU A 169 -0.31 0.03 -17.39
CA LEU A 169 -0.50 -1.18 -16.57
C LEU A 169 -1.51 -0.95 -15.45
N ARG A 170 -1.42 0.18 -14.76
CA ARG A 170 -2.38 0.54 -13.72
C ARG A 170 -3.81 0.59 -14.25
N SER A 171 -4.02 1.18 -15.43
CA SER A 171 -5.35 1.23 -16.07
C SER A 171 -5.89 -0.17 -16.33
N VAL A 172 -5.08 -1.05 -16.93
CA VAL A 172 -5.50 -2.43 -17.26
C VAL A 172 -5.79 -3.24 -15.99
N ILE A 173 -4.99 -3.09 -14.94
CA ILE A 173 -5.22 -3.78 -13.65
C ILE A 173 -6.48 -3.23 -12.98
N SER A 174 -6.71 -1.91 -13.01
CA SER A 174 -7.89 -1.29 -12.39
C SER A 174 -9.23 -1.68 -13.03
N GLU A 175 -9.21 -2.21 -14.26
CA GLU A 175 -10.40 -2.77 -14.92
C GLU A 175 -10.73 -4.17 -14.43
N ARG A 176 -9.81 -4.85 -13.72
CA ARG A 176 -10.02 -6.19 -13.15
C ARG A 176 -10.64 -6.10 -11.76
N THR A 177 -11.26 -7.21 -11.34
CA THR A 177 -11.64 -7.39 -9.94
C THR A 177 -10.34 -7.52 -9.12
N PRO A 178 -10.17 -6.73 -8.06
CA PRO A 178 -9.02 -6.86 -7.16
C PRO A 178 -8.88 -8.27 -6.60
N LEU A 179 -7.65 -8.72 -6.38
CA LEU A 179 -7.33 -10.04 -5.82
C LEU A 179 -7.31 -10.05 -4.28
N TYR A 180 -7.95 -9.08 -3.66
CA TYR A 180 -7.99 -8.90 -2.21
C TYR A 180 -9.40 -8.51 -1.77
N GLU A 181 -9.77 -8.96 -0.58
CA GLU A 181 -11.04 -8.70 0.06
C GLU A 181 -10.86 -8.03 1.43
N SER A 182 -9.63 -7.91 1.93
CA SER A 182 -9.35 -7.14 3.14
C SER A 182 -8.25 -6.09 2.92
N ILE A 183 -8.45 -4.93 3.52
CA ILE A 183 -7.45 -3.87 3.62
C ILE A 183 -7.30 -3.51 5.10
N GLU A 184 -6.06 -3.50 5.58
CA GLU A 184 -5.71 -3.01 6.92
C GLU A 184 -4.68 -1.90 6.78
N MET A 185 -4.94 -0.77 7.43
CA MET A 185 -4.01 0.34 7.54
C MET A 185 -3.68 0.58 9.00
N ILE A 186 -2.39 0.55 9.32
CA ILE A 186 -1.87 0.86 10.65
C ILE A 186 -0.97 2.08 10.55
N CYS A 187 -1.36 3.15 11.24
CA CYS A 187 -0.64 4.42 11.31
C CYS A 187 0.01 4.56 12.68
N ASP A 188 1.34 4.47 12.72
CA ASP A 188 2.17 4.50 13.93
C ASP A 188 3.15 5.70 13.89
N ASP A 189 3.99 5.83 14.91
CA ASP A 189 4.87 6.97 15.14
C ASP A 189 5.94 7.15 14.05
N ASN A 190 6.45 6.05 13.53
CA ASN A 190 7.60 6.09 12.61
C ASN A 190 7.35 5.34 11.31
N TRP A 191 6.17 4.75 11.18
CA TRP A 191 5.84 3.91 10.05
C TRP A 191 4.34 3.90 9.81
N ILE A 192 3.99 3.63 8.56
CA ILE A 192 2.64 3.30 8.17
C ILE A 192 2.72 1.96 7.49
N SER A 193 1.78 1.08 7.78
CA SER A 193 1.65 -0.15 7.03
C SER A 193 0.29 -0.27 6.41
N VAL A 194 0.25 -0.79 5.19
CA VAL A 194 -0.95 -1.11 4.45
C VAL A 194 -0.86 -2.57 4.06
N SER A 195 -1.78 -3.38 4.57
CA SER A 195 -1.93 -4.78 4.22
C SER A 195 -3.09 -4.93 3.22
N PHE A 196 -2.86 -5.69 2.14
CA PHE A 196 -3.90 -6.19 1.25
C PHE A 196 -3.96 -7.70 1.42
N ASN A 197 -5.01 -8.22 2.06
CA ASN A 197 -4.97 -9.56 2.68
C ASN A 197 -3.69 -9.71 3.52
N ASP A 198 -2.87 -10.73 3.25
CA ASP A 198 -1.62 -10.99 3.96
C ASP A 198 -0.40 -10.21 3.41
N LEU A 199 -0.58 -9.46 2.31
CA LEU A 199 0.52 -8.72 1.69
C LEU A 199 0.71 -7.36 2.34
N ASN A 200 1.75 -7.25 3.16
CA ASN A 200 2.08 -6.05 3.91
C ASN A 200 3.04 -5.12 3.16
N ILE A 201 2.72 -3.82 3.11
CA ILE A 201 3.56 -2.76 2.56
C ILE A 201 3.84 -1.73 3.67
N CYS A 202 5.11 -1.64 4.09
CA CYS A 202 5.52 -0.71 5.12
C CYS A 202 6.21 0.52 4.53
N TYR A 203 5.72 1.71 4.89
CA TYR A 203 6.29 3.01 4.56
C TYR A 203 7.00 3.55 5.79
N ARG A 204 8.32 3.67 5.70
CA ARG A 204 9.17 4.24 6.76
C ARG A 204 9.96 5.41 6.23
N ASN A 205 10.27 6.35 7.11
CA ASN A 205 11.25 7.36 6.77
C ASN A 205 12.66 6.75 6.96
N THR A 206 13.43 6.65 5.88
CA THR A 206 14.78 6.05 5.90
C THR A 206 15.88 7.04 6.26
N SER A 207 15.53 8.31 6.49
CA SER A 207 16.49 9.36 6.81
C SER A 207 16.77 9.35 8.31
N ILE A 208 18.04 9.17 8.71
CA ILE A 208 18.51 9.26 10.11
C ILE A 208 18.14 10.59 10.77
N VAL A 209 17.89 11.63 9.95
CA VAL A 209 17.27 12.89 10.36
C VAL A 209 15.90 12.99 9.70
N SER A 210 14.87 12.39 10.30
CA SER A 210 13.51 12.61 9.82
C SER A 210 12.46 12.64 10.93
N THR A 211 12.10 13.84 11.32
CA THR A 211 10.97 14.12 12.22
C THR A 211 9.63 14.21 11.48
N CYS A 212 9.60 14.01 10.15
CA CYS A 212 8.44 14.27 9.29
C CYS A 212 7.83 12.97 8.69
N LEU A 213 6.59 12.66 9.09
CA LEU A 213 5.78 11.53 8.56
C LEU A 213 5.13 11.78 7.18
N TYR A 214 5.24 12.98 6.60
CA TYR A 214 4.49 13.35 5.40
C TYR A 214 4.75 12.46 4.18
N GLU A 215 6.01 12.05 3.94
CA GLU A 215 6.34 11.18 2.80
C GLU A 215 5.78 9.76 2.97
N PRO A 216 5.94 9.09 4.13
CA PRO A 216 5.21 7.87 4.43
C PRO A 216 3.69 7.99 4.23
N LEU A 217 3.05 9.06 4.77
CA LEU A 217 1.60 9.29 4.65
C LEU A 217 1.16 9.41 3.20
N ARG A 218 1.91 10.15 2.37
CA ARG A 218 1.62 10.28 0.94
C ARG A 218 1.76 8.97 0.19
N GLY A 219 2.78 8.18 0.51
CA GLY A 219 2.99 6.85 -0.08
C GLY A 219 1.83 5.91 0.21
N ALA A 220 1.43 5.83 1.48
CA ALA A 220 0.32 5.00 1.92
C ALA A 220 -1.03 5.49 1.38
N LEU A 221 -1.29 6.81 1.40
CA LEU A 221 -2.50 7.40 0.82
C LEU A 221 -2.63 7.03 -0.65
N ARG A 222 -1.54 7.16 -1.43
CA ARG A 222 -1.56 6.85 -2.86
C ARG A 222 -1.97 5.40 -3.12
N ASP A 223 -1.38 4.46 -2.39
CA ASP A 223 -1.58 3.05 -2.65
C ASP A 223 -2.99 2.60 -2.17
N ILE A 224 -3.50 3.10 -1.03
CA ILE A 224 -4.91 2.90 -0.66
C ILE A 224 -5.87 3.52 -1.66
N MET A 225 -5.62 4.75 -2.11
CA MET A 225 -6.54 5.41 -3.04
C MET A 225 -6.56 4.76 -4.42
N VAL A 226 -5.49 4.07 -4.84
CA VAL A 226 -5.53 3.23 -6.05
C VAL A 226 -6.54 2.10 -5.87
N ALA A 227 -6.52 1.41 -4.73
CA ALA A 227 -7.47 0.35 -4.41
C ALA A 227 -8.91 0.87 -4.34
N LEU A 228 -9.16 1.90 -3.52
CA LEU A 228 -10.50 2.45 -3.29
C LEU A 228 -11.13 3.09 -4.53
N ARG A 229 -10.34 3.44 -5.56
CA ARG A 229 -10.87 3.96 -6.83
C ARG A 229 -11.43 2.87 -7.74
N ASN A 230 -11.16 1.59 -7.48
CA ASN A 230 -11.68 0.50 -8.29
C ASN A 230 -13.16 0.24 -7.92
N PRO A 231 -14.14 0.50 -8.82
CA PRO A 231 -15.55 0.33 -8.50
C PRO A 231 -15.97 -1.14 -8.35
N LYS A 232 -15.13 -2.09 -8.78
CA LYS A 232 -15.32 -3.54 -8.60
C LYS A 232 -14.77 -4.04 -7.26
N LEU A 233 -14.20 -3.14 -6.44
CA LEU A 233 -13.71 -3.50 -5.12
C LEU A 233 -14.89 -3.84 -4.20
N HIS A 234 -14.85 -5.06 -3.67
CA HIS A 234 -15.72 -5.53 -2.62
C HIS A 234 -14.83 -6.00 -1.47
N LEU A 235 -14.90 -5.31 -0.33
CA LEU A 235 -14.14 -5.66 0.85
C LEU A 235 -15.03 -6.43 1.82
N GLU A 236 -14.54 -7.57 2.25
CA GLU A 236 -15.00 -8.29 3.41
C GLU A 236 -14.67 -7.51 4.69
N SER A 237 -13.48 -6.90 4.75
CA SER A 237 -13.05 -6.10 5.91
C SER A 237 -12.20 -4.88 5.50
N LEU A 238 -12.48 -3.73 6.10
CA LEU A 238 -11.64 -2.54 6.05
C LEU A 238 -11.27 -2.12 7.47
N GLU A 239 -9.97 -2.13 7.79
CA GLU A 239 -9.46 -1.67 9.09
C GLU A 239 -8.55 -0.46 8.92
N ILE A 240 -8.81 0.60 9.69
CA ILE A 240 -7.95 1.78 9.76
C ILE A 240 -7.68 2.08 11.24
N SER A 241 -6.43 1.89 11.64
CA SER A 241 -5.96 2.08 13.00
C SER A 241 -4.98 3.25 13.09
N TYR A 242 -5.36 4.28 13.82
CA TYR A 242 -4.46 5.33 14.27
C TYR A 242 -3.93 4.88 15.65
N HIS A 243 -2.61 4.83 15.86
CA HIS A 243 -2.02 4.47 17.17
C HIS A 243 -1.26 5.61 17.82
N TRP A 244 -1.28 6.82 17.22
CA TRP A 244 -0.45 7.95 17.62
C TRP A 244 -1.22 9.22 17.98
N GLU A 245 -0.73 9.92 19.01
CA GLU A 245 -1.06 11.28 19.48
C GLU A 245 -0.63 12.47 18.59
N LYS A 246 0.10 12.31 17.46
CA LYS A 246 0.38 13.44 16.54
C LYS A 246 -0.84 13.82 15.71
N ASP A 247 -1.74 14.50 16.40
CA ASP A 247 -3.07 14.88 15.97
C ASP A 247 -3.07 15.75 14.70
N ARG A 248 -2.06 16.62 14.49
CA ARG A 248 -2.00 17.48 13.29
C ARG A 248 -1.85 16.68 11.99
N GLU A 249 -0.86 15.80 11.91
CA GLU A 249 -0.58 14.97 10.73
C GLU A 249 -1.72 13.99 10.46
N MET A 250 -2.28 13.39 11.52
CA MET A 250 -3.40 12.45 11.39
C MET A 250 -4.70 13.14 10.99
N ARG A 251 -4.98 14.35 11.50
CA ARG A 251 -6.09 15.18 11.00
C ARG A 251 -5.91 15.54 9.53
N TRP A 252 -4.70 15.94 9.14
CA TRP A 252 -4.39 16.21 7.72
C TRP A 252 -4.68 14.98 6.87
N PHE A 253 -4.20 13.81 7.30
CA PHE A 253 -4.39 12.55 6.58
C PHE A 253 -5.86 12.12 6.51
N ALA A 254 -6.61 12.20 7.61
CA ALA A 254 -8.04 11.93 7.63
C ALA A 254 -8.81 12.87 6.70
N GLU A 255 -8.48 14.16 6.67
CA GLU A 255 -9.07 15.11 5.72
C GLU A 255 -8.67 14.79 4.26
N GLN A 256 -7.47 14.30 3.99
CA GLN A 256 -7.10 13.85 2.64
C GLN A 256 -7.91 12.61 2.22
N ILE A 257 -8.00 11.60 3.08
CA ILE A 257 -8.84 10.41 2.83
C ILE A 257 -10.28 10.85 2.54
N LYS A 258 -10.85 11.70 3.38
CA LYS A 258 -12.20 12.23 3.22
C LYS A 258 -12.40 12.92 1.88
N ASN A 259 -11.49 13.80 1.48
CA ASN A 259 -11.58 14.54 0.22
C ASN A 259 -11.44 13.61 -0.99
N GLU A 260 -10.53 12.65 -0.92
CA GLU A 260 -10.29 11.65 -1.97
C GLU A 260 -11.48 10.69 -2.12
N ILE A 261 -12.01 10.15 -1.01
CA ILE A 261 -13.19 9.28 -1.02
C ILE A 261 -14.43 10.06 -1.49
N LYS A 262 -14.61 11.31 -1.07
CA LYS A 262 -15.70 12.17 -1.55
C LYS A 262 -15.64 12.43 -3.06
N SER A 263 -14.44 12.39 -3.65
CA SER A 263 -14.25 12.56 -5.09
C SER A 263 -14.54 11.29 -5.91
N LEU A 264 -14.75 10.14 -5.26
CA LEU A 264 -15.10 8.90 -5.94
C LEU A 264 -16.48 9.01 -6.58
N ASN A 265 -16.62 8.41 -7.76
CA ASN A 265 -17.88 8.33 -8.49
C ASN A 265 -18.78 7.16 -8.03
N HIS A 266 -18.41 6.51 -6.92
CA HIS A 266 -19.11 5.36 -6.36
C HIS A 266 -18.94 5.34 -4.84
N GLN A 267 -19.85 4.65 -4.15
CA GLN A 267 -19.70 4.31 -2.73
C GLN A 267 -18.92 3.01 -2.57
N LEU A 268 -18.18 2.90 -1.47
CA LEU A 268 -17.36 1.73 -1.16
C LEU A 268 -18.24 0.57 -0.71
N SER A 269 -18.01 -0.62 -1.28
CA SER A 269 -18.70 -1.85 -0.88
C SER A 269 -17.85 -2.57 0.18
N VAL A 270 -18.25 -2.45 1.44
CA VAL A 270 -17.50 -2.98 2.60
C VAL A 270 -18.48 -3.71 3.52
N ARG A 271 -18.23 -4.98 3.87
CA ARG A 271 -19.07 -5.74 4.81
C ARG A 271 -18.78 -5.38 6.27
N LYS A 272 -17.51 -5.31 6.64
CA LYS A 272 -17.05 -4.95 7.98
C LYS A 272 -16.10 -3.76 7.95
N ILE A 273 -16.31 -2.80 8.84
CA ILE A 273 -15.34 -1.73 9.11
C ILE A 273 -14.86 -1.75 10.57
N THR A 274 -13.55 -1.63 10.75
CA THR A 274 -12.88 -1.43 12.03
C THR A 274 -12.15 -0.09 12.02
N LEU A 275 -12.45 0.78 12.99
CA LEU A 275 -11.81 2.09 13.14
C LEU A 275 -11.22 2.23 14.53
N LYS A 276 -9.89 2.34 14.65
CA LYS A 276 -9.24 2.75 15.91
C LYS A 276 -8.84 4.22 15.81
N VAL A 277 -9.55 5.09 16.52
CA VAL A 277 -9.59 6.54 16.26
C VAL A 277 -9.38 7.36 17.53
N SER A 278 -8.84 8.57 17.35
CA SER A 278 -8.57 9.56 18.41
C SER A 278 -9.53 10.74 18.36
N ASN A 279 -10.40 10.84 17.35
CA ASN A 279 -11.48 11.82 17.29
C ASN A 279 -12.59 11.41 16.31
N GLU A 280 -13.71 12.11 16.36
CA GLU A 280 -14.88 11.87 15.49
C GLU A 280 -14.60 12.18 14.02
N ALA A 281 -13.73 13.15 13.70
CA ALA A 281 -13.43 13.54 12.33
C ALA A 281 -12.84 12.38 11.52
N GLN A 282 -12.08 11.49 12.17
CA GLN A 282 -11.55 10.26 11.55
C GLN A 282 -12.66 9.26 11.18
N VAL A 283 -13.72 9.16 11.99
CA VAL A 283 -14.89 8.32 11.66
C VAL A 283 -15.63 8.91 10.46
N HIS A 284 -15.88 10.22 10.48
CA HIS A 284 -16.54 10.96 9.40
C HIS A 284 -15.76 10.99 8.09
N ALA A 285 -14.45 10.72 8.12
CA ALA A 285 -13.63 10.67 6.92
C ALA A 285 -13.97 9.47 6.02
N ILE A 286 -14.52 8.39 6.58
CA ILE A 286 -14.69 7.10 5.89
C ILE A 286 -16.13 6.60 5.96
N LEU A 287 -16.71 6.51 7.16
CA LEU A 287 -17.98 5.82 7.39
C LEU A 287 -19.13 6.32 6.49
N PRO A 288 -19.34 7.64 6.29
CA PRO A 288 -20.44 8.15 5.45
C PRO A 288 -20.38 7.72 3.97
N PHE A 289 -19.23 7.25 3.50
CA PHE A 289 -18.98 6.92 2.10
C PHE A 289 -19.10 5.42 1.79
N LEU A 290 -19.40 4.61 2.81
CA LEU A 290 -19.69 3.18 2.65
C LEU A 290 -21.14 2.95 2.25
N LYS A 291 -21.41 1.88 1.50
CA LYS A 291 -22.78 1.46 1.18
C LYS A 291 -23.47 0.89 2.42
N ALA A 292 -24.41 1.64 2.99
CA ALA A 292 -25.13 1.26 4.20
C ALA A 292 -25.85 -0.10 4.12
N GLY A 293 -26.35 -0.50 2.94
CA GLY A 293 -27.02 -1.80 2.77
C GLY A 293 -26.09 -3.01 2.62
N ILE A 294 -24.78 -2.78 2.48
CA ILE A 294 -23.75 -3.84 2.42
C ILE A 294 -22.98 -3.92 3.73
N LEU A 295 -22.83 -2.79 4.43
CA LEU A 295 -22.15 -2.70 5.71
C LEU A 295 -22.96 -3.40 6.79
N GLU A 296 -22.43 -4.52 7.31
CA GLU A 296 -23.08 -5.33 8.33
C GLU A 296 -22.47 -5.13 9.72
N GLU A 297 -21.16 -4.88 9.79
CA GLU A 297 -20.40 -4.79 11.04
C GLU A 297 -19.62 -3.48 11.14
N ILE A 298 -19.79 -2.77 12.25
CA ILE A 298 -19.07 -1.54 12.58
C ILE A 298 -18.41 -1.73 13.94
N ASP A 299 -17.07 -1.74 13.98
CA ASP A 299 -16.31 -1.71 15.22
C ASP A 299 -15.54 -0.37 15.32
N ILE A 300 -15.79 0.43 16.36
CA ILE A 300 -15.11 1.71 16.62
C ILE A 300 -14.42 1.63 17.98
N TYR A 301 -13.12 1.93 18.01
CA TYR A 301 -12.27 1.87 19.19
C TYR A 301 -11.67 3.25 19.47
N GLY A 302 -11.88 3.78 20.68
CA GLY A 302 -11.11 4.92 21.18
C GLY A 302 -9.69 4.53 21.56
N ILE A 303 -8.70 5.35 21.22
CA ILE A 303 -7.29 5.08 21.52
C ILE A 303 -6.87 5.59 22.91
N ASP A 304 -7.54 6.61 23.44
CA ASP A 304 -7.18 7.23 24.73
C ASP A 304 -8.38 7.75 25.54
N ILE A 305 -8.13 8.17 26.79
CA ILE A 305 -9.14 8.73 27.71
C ILE A 305 -9.65 10.10 27.24
N PHE A 306 -8.91 10.84 26.42
CA PHE A 306 -9.36 12.14 25.88
C PHE A 306 -10.39 11.94 24.76
N TRP A 307 -10.34 10.83 24.02
CA TRP A 307 -11.40 10.38 23.11
C TRP A 307 -12.71 10.24 23.86
N MET A 308 -12.68 9.62 25.05
CA MET A 308 -13.86 9.43 25.87
C MET A 308 -14.57 10.77 26.17
N GLN A 309 -13.81 11.80 26.55
CA GLN A 309 -14.38 13.09 26.98
C GLN A 309 -14.94 13.96 25.83
N ASN A 310 -14.44 13.80 24.60
CA ASN A 310 -14.74 14.71 23.48
C ASN A 310 -15.50 14.06 22.31
N PHE A 311 -15.79 12.76 22.37
CA PHE A 311 -16.49 12.08 21.28
C PHE A 311 -18.00 12.41 21.31
N GLY A 312 -18.39 13.39 20.49
CA GLY A 312 -19.77 13.77 20.24
C GLY A 312 -20.45 12.79 19.29
N THR A 313 -20.88 11.64 19.79
CA THR A 313 -21.46 10.53 18.99
C THR A 313 -22.71 10.89 18.17
N TYR A 314 -23.31 12.05 18.43
CA TYR A 314 -24.59 12.48 17.88
C TYR A 314 -24.64 12.48 16.34
N ASN A 315 -23.52 12.75 15.66
CA ASN A 315 -23.54 12.76 14.20
C ASN A 315 -23.40 11.35 13.59
N ILE A 316 -22.81 10.39 14.31
CA ILE A 316 -22.61 9.02 13.80
C ILE A 316 -23.92 8.24 13.81
N ILE A 317 -24.71 8.38 14.87
CA ILE A 317 -26.02 7.71 15.01
C ILE A 317 -27.08 8.20 14.00
N GLN A 318 -26.80 9.30 13.29
CA GLN A 318 -27.69 9.82 12.24
C GLN A 318 -27.40 9.21 10.87
N MET A 319 -26.32 8.45 10.74
CA MET A 319 -25.90 7.87 9.46
C MET A 319 -26.72 6.64 9.11
N ASP A 320 -27.12 6.53 7.83
CA ASP A 320 -27.72 5.32 7.29
C ASP A 320 -26.86 4.08 7.52
N GLN A 321 -25.53 4.25 7.46
CA GLN A 321 -24.55 3.18 7.70
C GLN A 321 -24.67 2.60 9.10
N TYR A 322 -24.86 3.46 10.10
CA TYR A 322 -25.06 3.04 11.48
C TYR A 322 -26.39 2.29 11.64
N ASN A 323 -27.48 2.86 11.11
CA ASN A 323 -28.83 2.33 11.31
C ASN A 323 -29.10 1.01 10.58
N LYS A 324 -28.38 0.73 9.48
CA LYS A 324 -28.56 -0.51 8.69
C LYS A 324 -27.59 -1.63 9.07
N ALA A 325 -26.57 -1.33 9.89
CA ALA A 325 -25.63 -2.34 10.35
C ALA A 325 -26.31 -3.34 11.28
N LYS A 326 -25.90 -4.62 11.19
CA LYS A 326 -26.42 -5.70 12.04
C LYS A 326 -25.74 -5.68 13.41
N LEU A 327 -24.45 -5.35 13.43
CA LEU A 327 -23.62 -5.34 14.62
C LEU A 327 -22.83 -4.05 14.70
N VAL A 328 -22.96 -3.37 15.84
CA VAL A 328 -22.22 -2.15 16.13
C VAL A 328 -21.53 -2.27 17.49
N ARG A 329 -20.21 -2.14 17.51
CA ARG A 329 -19.42 -2.10 18.74
C ARG A 329 -18.70 -0.77 18.86
N ILE A 330 -18.86 -0.11 20.00
CA ILE A 330 -18.18 1.14 20.31
C ILE A 330 -17.45 0.96 21.63
N MET A 331 -16.12 0.92 21.58
CA MET A 331 -15.27 0.69 22.75
C MET A 331 -14.63 1.96 23.27
N PHE A 332 -14.63 2.09 24.60
CA PHE A 332 -14.15 3.23 25.38
C PHE A 332 -14.97 4.51 25.16
N SER A 333 -16.29 4.44 25.37
CA SER A 333 -17.15 5.64 25.39
C SER A 333 -17.49 6.10 26.81
N THR A 334 -17.78 7.39 27.01
CA THR A 334 -18.37 7.94 28.26
C THR A 334 -19.69 8.69 28.03
N GLY A 335 -20.25 8.63 26.83
CA GLY A 335 -21.33 9.53 26.42
C GLY A 335 -22.74 9.05 26.76
N PHE A 336 -23.35 9.69 27.76
CA PHE A 336 -24.78 9.60 28.13
C PHE A 336 -25.76 9.84 26.95
N PHE A 337 -25.29 10.43 25.83
CA PHE A 337 -26.10 10.82 24.66
C PHE A 337 -26.18 9.76 23.54
N LEU A 338 -25.56 8.60 23.73
CA LEU A 338 -25.42 7.58 22.70
C LEU A 338 -26.74 6.92 22.27
N PHE A 339 -27.71 6.81 23.19
CA PHE A 339 -28.56 5.63 23.15
C PHE A 339 -29.92 5.81 22.50
N ASP A 340 -30.43 7.04 22.31
CA ASP A 340 -31.82 7.30 21.87
C ASP A 340 -32.24 6.59 20.56
N ARG A 341 -31.28 6.14 19.75
CA ARG A 341 -31.50 5.56 18.41
C ARG A 341 -30.78 4.24 18.14
N ILE A 342 -30.17 3.60 19.14
CA ILE A 342 -29.51 2.30 18.93
C ILE A 342 -30.53 1.16 18.77
N SER A 343 -31.83 1.46 18.91
CA SER A 343 -32.92 0.48 18.88
C SER A 343 -32.78 -0.50 17.72
N ASP A 344 -32.52 -0.04 16.51
CA ASP A 344 -32.70 -0.90 15.34
C ASP A 344 -31.54 -1.91 15.15
N ALA A 345 -30.43 -1.75 15.87
CA ALA A 345 -29.31 -2.68 15.84
C ALA A 345 -29.69 -4.05 16.44
N VAL A 346 -29.35 -5.13 15.73
CA VAL A 346 -29.63 -6.50 16.18
C VAL A 346 -28.72 -6.88 17.33
N LEU A 347 -27.44 -6.51 17.22
CA LEU A 347 -26.41 -6.79 18.21
C LEU A 347 -25.60 -5.52 18.49
N CYS A 348 -25.30 -5.24 19.75
CA CYS A 348 -24.41 -4.14 20.11
C CYS A 348 -23.43 -4.49 21.22
N GLY A 349 -22.30 -3.79 21.27
CA GLY A 349 -21.29 -4.00 22.30
C GLY A 349 -20.68 -2.67 22.72
N PHE A 350 -20.56 -2.46 24.03
CA PHE A 350 -19.99 -1.25 24.59
C PHE A 350 -18.93 -1.58 25.62
N LYS A 351 -17.87 -0.76 25.63
CA LYS A 351 -16.86 -0.80 26.69
C LYS A 351 -16.78 0.56 27.35
N PHE A 352 -17.08 0.63 28.63
CA PHE A 352 -17.05 1.85 29.43
C PHE A 352 -15.87 1.84 30.41
N TYR A 353 -15.33 3.02 30.69
CA TYR A 353 -14.41 3.17 31.81
C TYR A 353 -15.18 3.25 33.14
N CYS A 354 -16.29 3.99 33.14
CA CYS A 354 -17.21 4.09 34.27
C CYS A 354 -18.63 4.04 33.73
N LEU A 355 -19.44 3.14 34.27
CA LEU A 355 -20.83 2.94 33.88
C LEU A 355 -21.74 3.67 34.86
N THR A 356 -22.61 4.53 34.34
CA THR A 356 -23.52 5.36 35.16
C THR A 356 -24.95 4.85 35.12
N MET A 357 -25.74 5.19 36.14
CA MET A 357 -27.14 4.79 36.22
C MET A 357 -27.97 5.32 35.06
N ASP A 358 -27.83 6.58 34.70
CA ASP A 358 -28.57 7.17 33.58
C ASP A 358 -28.26 6.46 32.25
N THR A 359 -27.02 5.99 32.07
CA THR A 359 -26.62 5.19 30.89
C THR A 359 -27.38 3.88 30.85
N LEU A 360 -27.42 3.15 31.96
CA LEU A 360 -28.16 1.88 32.08
C LEU A 360 -29.67 2.07 31.90
N PHE A 361 -30.25 3.13 32.48
CA PHE A 361 -31.66 3.48 32.29
C PHE A 361 -31.98 3.78 30.83
N SER A 362 -31.11 4.53 30.16
CA SER A 362 -31.26 4.84 28.73
C SER A 362 -31.21 3.55 27.91
N LEU A 363 -30.17 2.73 28.09
CA LEU A 363 -30.04 1.44 27.40
C LEU A 363 -31.26 0.54 27.60
N ARG A 364 -31.72 0.37 28.84
CA ARG A 364 -32.96 -0.38 29.15
C ARG A 364 -34.14 0.15 28.35
N ASN A 365 -34.38 1.46 28.38
CA ASN A 365 -35.53 2.08 27.71
C ASN A 365 -35.47 1.90 26.19
N ILE A 366 -34.29 1.98 25.59
CA ILE A 366 -34.08 1.80 24.15
C ILE A 366 -34.24 0.34 23.73
N PHE A 367 -33.62 -0.60 24.44
CA PHE A 367 -33.75 -2.03 24.17
C PHE A 367 -35.19 -2.52 24.36
N SER A 368 -35.90 -1.96 25.34
CA SER A 368 -37.32 -2.28 25.58
C SER A 368 -38.22 -1.85 24.41
N ARG A 369 -37.90 -0.72 23.77
CA ARG A 369 -38.66 -0.19 22.62
C ARG A 369 -38.29 -0.84 21.29
N SER A 370 -37.12 -1.51 21.22
CA SER A 370 -36.67 -2.16 20.00
C SER A 370 -37.17 -3.60 19.89
N PRO A 371 -37.98 -3.93 18.87
CA PRO A 371 -38.33 -5.31 18.57
C PRO A 371 -37.21 -6.08 17.84
N THR A 372 -36.22 -5.41 17.26
CA THR A 372 -35.13 -6.06 16.50
C THR A 372 -33.89 -6.34 17.35
N PHE A 373 -33.76 -5.66 18.48
CA PHE A 373 -32.69 -5.88 19.44
C PHE A 373 -32.69 -7.33 19.96
N LYS A 374 -31.52 -7.98 19.95
CA LYS A 374 -31.35 -9.33 20.48
C LYS A 374 -30.40 -9.37 21.67
N HIS A 375 -29.28 -8.67 21.59
CA HIS A 375 -28.20 -8.82 22.55
C HIS A 375 -27.28 -7.60 22.63
N CYS A 376 -26.89 -7.25 23.85
CA CYS A 376 -25.91 -6.22 24.17
C CYS A 376 -24.92 -6.75 25.21
N ASN A 377 -23.62 -6.63 24.93
CA ASN A 377 -22.57 -6.79 25.92
C ASN A 377 -22.06 -5.41 26.38
N ILE A 378 -21.97 -5.21 27.70
CA ILE A 378 -21.42 -4.01 28.33
C ILE A 378 -20.23 -4.41 29.19
N GLU A 379 -19.02 -4.17 28.70
CA GLU A 379 -17.79 -4.26 29.51
C GLU A 379 -17.59 -2.97 30.30
N CYS A 380 -17.21 -3.07 31.58
CA CYS A 380 -16.88 -1.89 32.37
C CYS A 380 -15.66 -2.12 33.28
N VAL A 381 -14.75 -1.15 33.34
CA VAL A 381 -13.60 -1.21 34.26
C VAL A 381 -14.05 -1.13 35.73
N TYR A 382 -15.09 -0.35 36.01
CA TYR A 382 -15.67 -0.19 37.34
C TYR A 382 -17.18 -0.39 37.30
N LEU A 383 -17.65 -1.57 37.72
CA LEU A 383 -19.07 -1.86 37.87
C LEU A 383 -19.61 -1.31 39.20
N PRO A 384 -20.76 -0.61 39.21
CA PRO A 384 -21.48 -0.28 40.43
C PRO A 384 -21.97 -1.55 41.16
N LEU A 385 -22.40 -1.42 42.42
CA LEU A 385 -22.91 -2.54 43.20
C LEU A 385 -24.18 -3.12 42.54
N ILE A 386 -24.14 -4.40 42.15
CA ILE A 386 -25.20 -5.07 41.37
C ILE A 386 -26.59 -4.94 42.03
N GLU A 387 -26.64 -5.03 43.36
CA GLU A 387 -27.88 -4.94 44.13
C GLU A 387 -28.54 -3.56 44.02
N GLU A 388 -27.75 -2.49 44.07
CA GLU A 388 -28.23 -1.11 43.86
C GLU A 388 -28.71 -0.93 42.42
N LEU A 389 -27.96 -1.45 41.44
CA LEU A 389 -28.33 -1.42 40.02
C LEU A 389 -29.70 -2.07 39.78
N ALA A 390 -29.90 -3.28 40.33
CA ALA A 390 -31.11 -4.05 40.12
C ALA A 390 -32.34 -3.36 40.70
N VAL A 391 -32.24 -2.78 41.90
CA VAL A 391 -33.33 -2.06 42.55
C VAL A 391 -33.71 -0.82 41.74
N GLU A 392 -32.73 0.00 41.36
CA GLU A 392 -32.98 1.23 40.63
C GLU A 392 -33.53 0.98 39.22
N LEU A 393 -32.99 -0.01 38.50
CA LEU A 393 -33.48 -0.40 37.18
C LEU A 393 -34.83 -1.13 37.22
N GLY A 394 -35.35 -1.44 38.41
CA GLY A 394 -36.62 -2.16 38.60
C GLY A 394 -36.56 -3.60 38.11
N LEU A 395 -35.38 -4.24 38.21
CA LEU A 395 -35.19 -5.61 37.79
C LEU A 395 -35.68 -6.59 38.87
N ARG A 396 -36.23 -7.73 38.44
CA ARG A 396 -36.64 -8.80 39.34
C ARG A 396 -35.56 -9.88 39.36
N LEU A 397 -35.18 -10.32 40.55
CA LEU A 397 -34.21 -11.39 40.72
C LEU A 397 -34.83 -12.71 40.23
N GLU A 398 -34.15 -13.41 39.32
CA GLU A 398 -34.52 -14.78 39.01
C GLU A 398 -34.08 -15.72 40.15
N PRO A 399 -34.93 -16.67 40.57
CA PRO A 399 -34.55 -17.64 41.59
C PRO A 399 -33.47 -18.60 41.07
N GLY A 400 -32.22 -18.41 41.50
CA GLY A 400 -31.06 -19.25 41.15
C GLY A 400 -29.86 -18.99 42.07
N ASN A 401 -29.05 -20.02 42.36
CA ASN A 401 -28.10 -20.03 43.48
C ASN A 401 -26.61 -19.82 43.13
N TYR A 402 -26.24 -19.43 41.91
CA TYR A 402 -24.82 -19.19 41.57
C TYR A 402 -24.66 -18.10 40.51
N LEU A 403 -23.55 -17.35 40.59
CA LEU A 403 -23.12 -16.38 39.59
C LEU A 403 -23.05 -17.03 38.18
N PRO A 404 -23.43 -16.32 37.11
CA PRO A 404 -23.87 -14.91 37.09
C PRO A 404 -25.27 -14.73 37.71
N VAL A 405 -25.51 -13.57 38.32
CA VAL A 405 -26.84 -13.24 38.85
C VAL A 405 -27.72 -12.80 37.69
N PHE A 406 -28.87 -13.46 37.54
CA PHE A 406 -29.85 -13.18 36.51
C PHE A 406 -30.96 -12.27 37.04
N TYR A 407 -31.26 -11.25 36.27
CA TYR A 407 -32.32 -10.30 36.56
C TYR A 407 -33.18 -10.08 35.32
N GLU A 408 -34.49 -9.98 35.50
CA GLU A 408 -35.42 -9.70 34.41
C GLU A 408 -36.01 -8.29 34.51
N TYR A 409 -36.17 -7.64 33.37
CA TYR A 409 -37.02 -6.47 33.20
C TYR A 409 -38.21 -6.81 32.32
N LEU A 410 -39.40 -6.73 32.90
CA LEU A 410 -40.65 -6.93 32.16
C LEU A 410 -40.93 -5.71 31.30
N ILE A 411 -40.93 -5.90 29.98
CA ILE A 411 -41.24 -4.84 29.04
C ILE A 411 -42.76 -4.61 29.08
N PRO A 412 -43.24 -3.39 29.38
CA PRO A 412 -44.68 -3.10 29.38
C PRO A 412 -45.31 -3.42 28.01
N ASP A 413 -46.49 -4.03 28.04
CA ASP A 413 -47.29 -4.38 26.86
C ASP A 413 -46.58 -5.27 25.82
N SER A 414 -45.60 -6.06 26.25
CA SER A 414 -44.79 -6.95 25.41
C SER A 414 -44.74 -8.35 26.01
N THR A 415 -44.73 -9.37 25.15
CA THR A 415 -44.44 -10.76 25.56
C THR A 415 -42.95 -11.02 25.72
N ASP A 416 -42.09 -10.08 25.34
CA ASP A 416 -40.65 -10.20 25.52
C ASP A 416 -40.20 -9.59 26.84
N VAL A 417 -39.10 -10.11 27.37
CA VAL A 417 -38.41 -9.60 28.56
C VAL A 417 -36.96 -9.26 28.22
N LEU A 418 -36.37 -8.32 28.98
CA LEU A 418 -34.93 -8.13 28.96
C LEU A 418 -34.30 -8.92 30.10
N ILE A 419 -33.39 -9.82 29.78
CA ILE A 419 -32.59 -10.58 30.74
C ILE A 419 -31.25 -9.89 30.89
N TYR A 420 -30.87 -9.59 32.14
CA TYR A 420 -29.60 -9.02 32.54
C TYR A 420 -28.78 -10.10 33.26
N GLU A 421 -27.57 -10.36 32.77
CA GLU A 421 -26.63 -11.29 33.38
C GLU A 421 -25.42 -10.48 33.84
N PHE A 422 -25.26 -10.38 35.16
CA PHE A 422 -24.15 -9.64 35.74
C PHE A 422 -22.98 -10.56 36.01
N TRP A 423 -21.86 -10.27 35.36
CA TRP A 423 -20.57 -10.90 35.56
C TRP A 423 -19.65 -9.99 36.37
N MET A 424 -18.46 -10.49 36.75
CA MET A 424 -17.50 -9.71 37.54
C MET A 424 -16.95 -8.49 36.80
N ASP A 425 -16.92 -8.53 35.47
CA ASP A 425 -16.25 -7.57 34.60
C ASP A 425 -17.13 -7.04 33.45
N HIS A 426 -18.33 -7.58 33.26
CA HIS A 426 -19.26 -7.17 32.22
C HIS A 426 -20.74 -7.47 32.57
N ILE A 427 -21.66 -6.90 31.79
CA ILE A 427 -23.11 -7.15 31.86
C ILE A 427 -23.56 -7.61 30.49
N GLU A 428 -24.26 -8.74 30.44
CA GLU A 428 -24.95 -9.19 29.22
C GLU A 428 -26.43 -8.85 29.32
N ILE A 429 -26.98 -8.24 28.28
CA ILE A 429 -28.41 -7.92 28.18
C ILE A 429 -28.97 -8.61 26.94
N ARG A 430 -30.04 -9.39 27.10
CA ARG A 430 -30.69 -10.09 26.00
C ARG A 430 -32.18 -9.79 25.99
N ARG A 431 -32.77 -9.67 24.81
CA ARG A 431 -34.23 -9.66 24.65
C ARG A 431 -34.67 -11.05 24.24
N VAL A 432 -35.57 -11.64 25.03
CA VAL A 432 -36.05 -13.01 24.83
C VAL A 432 -37.57 -12.98 24.89
N SER A 433 -38.23 -13.79 24.05
CA SER A 433 -39.68 -13.94 24.16
C SER A 433 -40.02 -14.80 25.37
N TYR A 434 -40.95 -14.36 26.21
CA TYR A 434 -41.36 -15.11 27.42
C TYR A 434 -41.88 -16.52 27.08
N MET A 435 -42.39 -16.72 25.86
CA MET A 435 -42.81 -18.02 25.33
C MET A 435 -41.65 -18.97 25.01
N GLU A 436 -40.43 -18.46 24.84
CA GLU A 436 -39.20 -19.25 24.62
C GLU A 436 -38.50 -19.62 25.94
N MET A 437 -38.91 -19.02 27.07
CA MET A 437 -38.37 -19.29 28.41
C MET A 437 -39.16 -20.35 29.20
N LEU A 438 -40.40 -20.65 28.77
CA LEU A 438 -41.24 -21.75 29.26
C LEU A 438 -40.92 -23.04 28.50
#